data_AF-A0A7Y8GU27-F1
#
_entry.id   AF-A0A7Y8GU27-F1
#
_cell.length_a   1.000
_cell.length_b   1.000
_cell.length_c   1.000
_cell.angle_alpha   90.00
_cell.angle_beta   90.00
_cell.angle_gamma   90.00
#
_symmetry.space_group_name_H-M   'P 1'
#
loop_
_entity.id
_entity.type
_entity.pdbx_description
1 polymer ?
#
loop_
_entity_poly.entity_id
_entity_poly.type
_entity_poly.pdbx_seq_one_letter_code
_entity_poly.pdbx_strand_id
1 'polypeptide(L)'
;MGLLKALLYGLLALVVLVLIGAQFGGFGGHRPSDLGVTQGRLKPPSLTRNSVSSQADLYPDHPQRAHALIVPLPLRHGDAATSLRTLATVLQTEPGVTLVEQRPDYLYAQAQTRWLRFVDDLEFWFNPARGVIEVRSASRLGREDAGLNRRRMENIRAAYLRQ
;
A
#
# COMPACT_ATOMS: atom_id res chain seq x y z
N MET A 1 -8.02 44.98 -8.45
CA MET A 1 -8.12 44.20 -7.19
C MET A 1 -9.37 43.31 -7.10
N GLY A 2 -10.55 43.69 -7.60
CA GLY A 2 -11.77 42.87 -7.51
C GLY A 2 -11.72 41.54 -8.28
N LEU A 3 -11.31 41.55 -9.55
CA LEU A 3 -11.26 40.35 -10.38
C LEU A 3 -10.26 39.30 -9.86
N LEU A 4 -9.05 39.73 -9.46
CA LEU A 4 -8.03 38.84 -8.88
C LEU A 4 -8.53 38.15 -7.61
N LYS A 5 -9.23 38.90 -6.73
CA LYS A 5 -9.85 38.34 -5.52
C LYS A 5 -10.97 37.35 -5.86
N ALA A 6 -11.82 37.68 -6.82
CA ALA A 6 -12.89 36.78 -7.27
C ALA A 6 -12.34 35.47 -7.86
N LEU A 7 -11.30 35.54 -8.69
CA LEU A 7 -10.62 34.35 -9.22
C LEU A 7 -9.97 33.52 -8.10
N LEU A 8 -9.33 34.17 -7.12
CA LEU A 8 -8.76 33.49 -5.96
C LEU A 8 -9.82 32.76 -5.13
N TYR A 9 -10.95 33.41 -4.85
CA TYR A 9 -12.04 32.79 -4.10
C TYR A 9 -12.71 31.66 -4.88
N GLY A 10 -12.88 31.82 -6.19
CA GLY A 10 -13.37 30.75 -7.07
C GLY A 10 -12.45 29.52 -7.06
N LEU A 11 -11.14 29.73 -7.15
CA LEU A 11 -10.16 28.64 -7.05
C LEU A 11 -10.20 27.97 -5.67
N LEU A 12 -10.28 28.75 -4.59
CA LEU A 12 -10.36 28.20 -3.24
C LEU A 12 -11.64 27.37 -3.05
N ALA A 13 -12.78 27.87 -3.50
CA ALA A 13 -14.05 27.14 -3.44
C ALA A 13 -13.97 25.82 -4.23
N LEU A 14 -13.36 25.83 -5.41
CA LEU A 14 -13.14 24.62 -6.20
C LEU A 14 -12.28 23.59 -5.45
N VAL A 15 -11.17 24.02 -4.82
CA VAL A 15 -10.33 23.13 -4.02
C VAL A 15 -11.12 22.52 -2.87
N VAL A 16 -11.92 23.33 -2.16
CA VAL A 16 -12.77 22.83 -1.05
C VAL A 16 -13.79 21.81 -1.57
N LEU A 17 -14.45 22.06 -2.70
CA LEU A 17 -15.40 21.12 -3.30
C LEU A 17 -14.74 19.80 -3.68
N VAL A 18 -13.53 19.84 -4.26
CA VAL A 18 -12.75 18.63 -4.57
C VAL A 18 -12.42 17.84 -3.30
N LEU A 19 -11.99 18.51 -2.23
CA LEU A 19 -11.71 17.87 -0.95
C LEU A 19 -12.96 17.24 -0.36
N ILE A 20 -14.11 17.91 -0.40
CA ILE A 20 -15.39 17.36 0.05
C ILE A 20 -15.74 16.10 -0.76
N GLY A 21 -15.70 16.17 -2.09
CA GLY A 21 -15.98 15.02 -2.95
C GLY A 21 -15.04 13.83 -2.70
N ALA A 22 -13.77 14.11 -2.40
CA ALA A 22 -12.81 13.09 -2.02
C ALA A 22 -13.18 12.37 -0.72
N GLN A 23 -13.68 13.11 0.29
CA GLN A 23 -14.12 12.52 1.56
C GLN A 23 -15.35 11.60 1.39
N PHE A 24 -16.16 11.81 0.35
CA PHE A 24 -17.27 10.92 -0.03
C PHE A 24 -16.85 9.77 -0.98
N GLY A 25 -15.56 9.47 -1.09
CA GLY A 25 -15.05 8.28 -1.78
C GLY A 25 -14.73 8.45 -3.26
N GLY A 26 -14.76 9.68 -3.80
CA GLY A 26 -14.51 9.96 -5.22
C GLY A 26 -13.15 9.47 -5.76
N PHE A 27 -12.17 9.21 -4.89
CA PHE A 27 -10.84 8.72 -5.26
C PHE A 27 -10.46 7.38 -4.62
N GLY A 28 -11.42 6.65 -4.04
CA GLY A 28 -11.14 5.39 -3.36
C GLY A 28 -10.76 4.24 -4.31
N GLY A 29 -11.28 4.25 -5.55
CA GLY A 29 -11.09 3.16 -6.51
C GLY A 29 -11.77 1.85 -6.09
N HIS A 30 -11.91 0.93 -7.04
CA HIS A 30 -12.47 -0.39 -6.78
C HIS A 30 -11.39 -1.34 -6.28
N ARG A 31 -11.70 -2.15 -5.25
CA ARG A 31 -10.79 -3.20 -4.78
C ARG A 31 -10.52 -4.19 -5.93
N PRO A 32 -9.26 -4.50 -6.25
CA PRO A 32 -8.95 -5.53 -7.24
C PRO A 32 -9.49 -6.89 -6.81
N SER A 33 -10.04 -7.66 -7.75
CA SER A 33 -10.62 -8.99 -7.51
C SER A 33 -9.57 -10.10 -7.46
N ASP A 34 -8.32 -9.78 -7.79
CA ASP A 34 -7.19 -10.69 -7.95
C ASP A 34 -6.11 -10.48 -6.88
N LEU A 35 -6.50 -9.95 -5.70
CA LEU A 35 -5.64 -9.90 -4.52
C LEU A 35 -5.55 -11.28 -3.85
N GLY A 36 -4.50 -11.48 -3.05
CA GLY A 36 -4.19 -12.73 -2.40
C GLY A 36 -3.01 -13.45 -3.04
N VAL A 37 -2.86 -14.71 -2.65
CA VAL A 37 -1.74 -15.55 -3.07
C VAL A 37 -2.23 -16.52 -4.14
N THR A 38 -1.64 -16.43 -5.32
CA THR A 38 -1.92 -17.33 -6.43
C THR A 38 -0.62 -17.99 -6.86
N GLN A 39 -0.57 -19.32 -6.86
CA GLN A 39 0.63 -20.10 -7.23
C GLN A 39 1.90 -19.66 -6.47
N GLY A 40 1.77 -19.39 -5.17
CA GLY A 40 2.90 -18.97 -4.32
C GLY A 40 3.43 -17.57 -4.64
N ARG A 41 2.59 -16.70 -5.22
CA ARG A 41 2.95 -15.32 -5.56
C ARG A 41 1.84 -14.36 -5.16
N LEU A 42 2.24 -13.20 -4.69
CA LEU A 42 1.38 -12.02 -4.64
C LEU A 42 1.18 -11.48 -6.06
N LYS A 43 0.15 -10.64 -6.23
CA LYS A 43 -0.11 -9.97 -7.50
C LYS A 43 1.15 -9.22 -8.00
N PRO A 44 1.46 -9.23 -9.31
CA PRO A 44 2.60 -8.51 -9.86
C PRO A 44 2.60 -7.00 -9.52
N PRO A 45 3.76 -6.33 -9.64
CA PRO A 45 3.83 -4.88 -9.64
C PRO A 45 2.87 -4.27 -10.66
N SER A 46 2.36 -3.08 -10.36
CA SER A 46 1.58 -2.26 -11.30
C SER A 46 2.46 -1.81 -12.47
N LEU A 47 1.87 -1.68 -13.67
CA LEU A 47 2.56 -1.13 -14.85
C LEU A 47 2.97 0.34 -14.67
N THR A 48 2.45 1.02 -13.64
CA THR A 48 2.74 2.42 -13.33
C THR A 48 3.57 2.56 -12.05
N ARG A 49 4.15 3.73 -11.80
CA ARG A 49 5.05 3.99 -10.64
C ARG A 49 4.26 4.23 -9.35
N ASN A 50 3.38 3.30 -9.01
CA ASN A 50 2.49 3.39 -7.85
C ASN A 50 2.44 2.07 -7.05
N SER A 51 3.47 1.25 -7.14
CA SER A 51 3.52 -0.03 -6.41
C SER A 51 4.94 -0.44 -6.03
N VAL A 52 5.03 -1.21 -4.95
CA VAL A 52 6.23 -1.95 -4.54
C VAL A 52 5.90 -3.41 -4.26
N SER A 53 6.87 -4.30 -4.46
CA SER A 53 6.76 -5.73 -4.20
C SER A 53 8.12 -6.36 -3.93
N SER A 54 8.20 -7.26 -2.96
CA SER A 54 9.40 -8.09 -2.73
C SER A 54 9.58 -9.21 -3.73
N GLN A 55 8.58 -9.41 -4.59
CA GLN A 55 8.61 -10.36 -5.69
C GLN A 55 8.79 -9.67 -7.05
N ALA A 56 9.20 -8.39 -7.08
CA ALA A 56 9.40 -7.65 -8.33
C ALA A 56 10.41 -8.36 -9.26
N ASP A 57 11.46 -8.99 -8.71
CA ASP A 57 12.48 -9.70 -9.48
C ASP A 57 11.97 -10.98 -10.17
N LEU A 58 10.77 -11.48 -9.81
CA LEU A 58 10.12 -12.58 -10.54
C LEU A 58 9.62 -12.16 -11.93
N TYR A 59 9.66 -10.86 -12.25
CA TYR A 59 9.17 -10.28 -13.49
C TYR A 59 10.29 -9.50 -14.19
N PRO A 60 11.24 -10.20 -14.85
CA PRO A 60 12.46 -9.58 -15.38
C PRO A 60 12.19 -8.52 -16.46
N ASP A 61 11.14 -8.69 -17.25
CA ASP A 61 10.76 -7.78 -18.34
C ASP A 61 9.79 -6.68 -17.91
N HIS A 62 9.46 -6.61 -16.61
CA HIS A 62 8.48 -5.64 -16.12
C HIS A 62 9.08 -4.22 -16.09
N PRO A 63 8.44 -3.21 -16.70
CA PRO A 63 9.01 -1.87 -16.85
C PRO A 63 9.26 -1.17 -15.51
N GLN A 64 8.47 -1.51 -14.47
CA GLN A 64 8.63 -0.96 -13.12
C GLN A 64 9.46 -1.84 -12.18
N ARG A 65 10.10 -2.92 -12.65
CA ARG A 65 10.82 -3.89 -11.79
C ARG A 65 11.74 -3.20 -10.78
N ALA A 66 12.67 -2.38 -11.27
CA ALA A 66 13.64 -1.71 -10.42
C ALA A 66 12.98 -0.71 -9.43
N HIS A 67 11.96 0.00 -9.89
CA HIS A 67 11.22 0.94 -9.03
C HIS A 67 10.34 0.24 -8.00
N ALA A 68 9.82 -0.96 -8.29
CA ALA A 68 8.92 -1.68 -7.41
C ALA A 68 9.66 -2.52 -6.36
N LEU A 69 10.91 -2.90 -6.62
CA LEU A 69 11.63 -3.82 -5.74
C LEU A 69 11.75 -3.29 -4.30
N ILE A 70 11.33 -4.09 -3.33
CA ILE A 70 11.48 -3.83 -1.90
C ILE A 70 11.89 -5.10 -1.18
N VAL A 71 12.59 -5.00 -0.06
CA VAL A 71 13.05 -6.18 0.68
C VAL A 71 11.85 -6.87 1.35
N PRO A 72 11.79 -8.22 1.42
CA PRO A 72 10.78 -8.94 2.21
C PRO A 72 11.08 -8.84 3.72
N LEU A 73 10.10 -9.18 4.55
CA LEU A 73 10.25 -9.19 6.01
C LEU A 73 10.83 -10.52 6.49
N PRO A 74 11.87 -10.54 7.34
CA PRO A 74 12.36 -11.77 7.94
C PRO A 74 11.36 -12.33 8.94
N LEU A 75 11.44 -13.63 9.26
CA LEU A 75 10.69 -14.20 10.37
C LEU A 75 11.34 -13.87 11.72
N ARG A 76 10.51 -13.51 12.70
CA ARG A 76 10.88 -13.41 14.11
C ARG A 76 11.13 -14.78 14.69
N HIS A 77 12.38 -15.02 15.11
CA HIS A 77 12.82 -16.29 15.72
C HIS A 77 12.49 -17.53 14.86
N GLY A 78 12.36 -17.36 13.54
CA GLY A 78 11.94 -18.44 12.63
C GLY A 78 10.47 -18.84 12.72
N ASP A 79 9.63 -18.10 13.47
CA ASP A 79 8.21 -18.42 13.65
C ASP A 79 7.31 -17.50 12.81
N ALA A 80 6.59 -18.10 11.86
CA ALA A 80 5.62 -17.42 11.01
C ALA A 80 4.42 -16.88 11.80
N ALA A 81 3.91 -17.64 12.77
CA ALA A 81 2.71 -17.25 13.51
C ALA A 81 2.97 -16.02 14.39
N THR A 82 4.09 -16.00 15.11
CA THR A 82 4.51 -14.81 15.86
C THR A 82 4.80 -13.64 14.94
N SER A 83 5.48 -13.87 13.82
CA SER A 83 5.76 -12.81 12.85
C SER A 83 4.49 -12.13 12.31
N LEU A 84 3.51 -12.91 11.89
CA LEU A 84 2.25 -12.38 11.35
C LEU A 84 1.40 -11.71 12.44
N ARG A 85 1.40 -12.21 13.68
CA ARG A 85 0.75 -11.51 14.80
C ARG A 85 1.38 -10.17 15.10
N THR A 86 2.71 -10.11 15.21
CA THR A 86 3.43 -8.84 15.41
C THR A 86 3.17 -7.87 14.27
N LEU A 87 3.18 -8.36 13.03
CA LEU A 87 2.90 -7.52 11.86
C LEU A 87 1.47 -6.99 11.86
N ALA A 88 0.48 -7.83 12.21
CA ALA A 88 -0.91 -7.38 12.36
C ALA A 88 -1.05 -6.26 13.40
N THR A 89 -0.37 -6.37 14.55
CA THR A 89 -0.33 -5.30 15.56
C THR A 89 0.27 -4.02 15.00
N VAL A 90 1.39 -4.11 14.28
CA VAL A 90 2.00 -2.93 13.63
C VAL A 90 1.03 -2.27 12.66
N LEU A 91 0.38 -3.05 11.79
CA LEU A 91 -0.58 -2.55 10.81
C LEU A 91 -1.78 -1.86 11.47
N GLN A 92 -2.28 -2.40 12.58
CA GLN A 92 -3.40 -1.81 13.34
C GLN A 92 -3.02 -0.49 14.03
N THR A 93 -1.74 -0.29 14.35
CA THR A 93 -1.23 0.96 14.95
C THR A 93 -0.81 2.01 13.93
N GLU A 94 -0.68 1.64 12.65
CA GLU A 94 -0.23 2.55 11.59
C GLU A 94 -1.37 3.51 11.18
N PRO A 95 -1.17 4.84 11.27
CA PRO A 95 -2.21 5.80 10.94
C PRO A 95 -2.72 5.68 9.49
N GLY A 96 -4.04 5.59 9.34
CA GLY A 96 -4.69 5.48 8.03
C GLY A 96 -4.56 4.09 7.40
N VAL A 97 -4.06 3.09 8.12
CA VAL A 97 -4.11 1.68 7.71
C VAL A 97 -5.26 0.98 8.41
N THR A 98 -5.96 0.10 7.69
CA THR A 98 -7.02 -0.75 8.21
C THR A 98 -6.73 -2.19 7.81
N LEU A 99 -6.59 -3.07 8.80
CA LEU A 99 -6.48 -4.51 8.55
C LEU A 99 -7.85 -5.05 8.13
N VAL A 100 -7.92 -5.69 6.97
CA VAL A 100 -9.18 -6.13 6.35
C VAL A 100 -9.32 -7.64 6.37
N GLU A 101 -8.22 -8.37 6.22
CA GLU A 101 -8.21 -9.82 6.26
C GLU A 101 -6.97 -10.31 7.00
N GLN A 102 -7.17 -11.30 7.87
CA GLN A 102 -6.12 -11.96 8.61
C GLN A 102 -6.33 -13.47 8.54
N ARG A 103 -5.39 -14.16 7.89
CA ARG A 103 -5.31 -15.61 7.79
C ARG A 103 -4.01 -16.10 8.43
N PRO A 104 -3.87 -17.42 8.68
CA PRO A 104 -2.65 -17.97 9.29
C PRO A 104 -1.35 -17.70 8.51
N ASP A 105 -1.44 -17.46 7.20
CA ASP A 105 -0.30 -17.27 6.29
C ASP A 105 -0.31 -15.91 5.58
N TYR A 106 -1.35 -15.10 5.77
CA TYR A 106 -1.59 -13.93 4.92
C TYR A 106 -2.33 -12.81 5.65
N LEU A 107 -1.90 -11.58 5.43
CA LEU A 107 -2.60 -10.37 5.87
C LEU A 107 -2.88 -9.49 4.67
N TYR A 108 -4.09 -8.92 4.64
CA TYR A 108 -4.46 -7.85 3.71
C TYR A 108 -4.96 -6.65 4.49
N ALA A 109 -4.39 -5.48 4.17
CA ALA A 109 -4.75 -4.21 4.74
C ALA A 109 -4.95 -3.16 3.65
N GLN A 110 -5.70 -2.11 3.98
CA GLN A 110 -5.91 -0.95 3.12
C GLN A 110 -5.30 0.27 3.77
N ALA A 111 -4.49 1.02 3.04
CA ALA A 111 -3.98 2.31 3.48
C ALA A 111 -4.73 3.44 2.76
N GLN A 112 -5.07 4.50 3.48
CA GLN A 112 -5.78 5.65 2.93
C GLN A 112 -5.00 6.95 3.13
N THR A 113 -4.90 7.75 2.07
CA THR A 113 -4.33 9.11 2.19
C THR A 113 -5.31 10.05 2.89
N ARG A 114 -4.79 10.96 3.74
CA ARG A 114 -5.61 11.80 4.63
C ARG A 114 -6.61 12.72 3.90
N TRP A 115 -6.15 13.42 2.87
CA TRP A 115 -6.93 14.49 2.23
C TRP A 115 -7.78 13.99 1.07
N LEU A 116 -7.18 13.20 0.19
CA LEU A 116 -7.81 12.73 -1.04
C LEU A 116 -8.38 11.32 -0.92
N ARG A 117 -8.14 10.59 0.18
CA ARG A 117 -8.68 9.24 0.42
C ARG A 117 -8.34 8.22 -0.67
N PHE A 118 -7.25 8.43 -1.43
CA PHE A 118 -6.69 7.36 -2.26
C PHE A 118 -6.41 6.14 -1.42
N VAL A 119 -6.85 4.98 -1.92
CA VAL A 119 -6.66 3.69 -1.27
C VAL A 119 -5.51 2.93 -1.95
N ASP A 120 -4.60 2.44 -1.11
CA ASP A 120 -3.55 1.51 -1.48
C ASP A 120 -3.83 0.16 -0.82
N ASP A 121 -3.65 -0.92 -1.57
CA ASP A 121 -3.80 -2.29 -1.09
C ASP A 121 -2.44 -2.83 -0.62
N LEU A 122 -2.37 -3.24 0.64
CA LEU A 122 -1.18 -3.83 1.28
C LEU A 122 -1.38 -5.32 1.47
N GLU A 123 -0.45 -6.12 0.99
CA GLU A 123 -0.49 -7.59 1.10
C GLU A 123 0.80 -8.09 1.75
N PHE A 124 0.65 -9.03 2.68
CA PHE A 124 1.73 -9.67 3.39
C PHE A 124 1.49 -11.17 3.38
N TRP A 125 2.43 -11.95 2.88
CA TRP A 125 2.28 -13.39 2.76
C TRP A 125 3.50 -14.11 3.32
N PHE A 126 3.30 -15.03 4.24
CA PHE A 126 4.35 -15.95 4.66
C PHE A 126 4.67 -16.92 3.53
N ASN A 127 5.88 -16.78 2.97
CA ASN A 127 6.43 -17.69 1.96
C ASN A 127 7.22 -18.81 2.64
N PRO A 128 6.65 -20.03 2.77
CA PRO A 128 7.31 -21.13 3.47
C PRO A 128 8.57 -21.62 2.77
N ALA A 129 8.66 -21.47 1.44
CA ALA A 129 9.83 -21.91 0.68
C ALA A 129 11.06 -21.03 0.93
N ARG A 130 10.85 -19.74 1.26
CA ARG A 130 11.93 -18.78 1.51
C ARG A 130 12.11 -18.44 2.99
N GLY A 131 11.17 -18.82 3.86
CA GLY A 131 11.21 -18.47 5.28
C GLY A 131 11.15 -16.96 5.52
N VAL A 132 10.32 -16.24 4.74
CA VAL A 132 10.14 -14.78 4.84
C VAL A 132 8.67 -14.41 4.68
N ILE A 133 8.30 -13.19 5.07
CA ILE A 133 7.03 -12.58 4.70
C ILE A 133 7.26 -11.72 3.45
N GLU A 134 6.71 -12.16 2.32
CA GLU A 134 6.65 -11.38 1.09
C GLU A 134 5.70 -10.20 1.29
N VAL A 135 6.03 -9.06 0.69
CA VAL A 135 5.28 -7.82 0.85
C VAL A 135 4.92 -7.22 -0.49
N ARG A 136 3.75 -6.59 -0.56
CA ARG A 136 3.31 -5.78 -1.69
C ARG A 136 2.47 -4.61 -1.23
N SER A 137 2.59 -3.48 -1.92
CA SER A 137 1.76 -2.29 -1.74
C SER A 137 1.46 -1.70 -3.10
N ALA A 138 0.22 -1.39 -3.42
CA ALA A 138 -0.13 -0.74 -4.69
C ALA A 138 -1.37 0.15 -4.59
N SER A 139 -1.33 1.31 -5.24
CA SER A 139 -2.48 2.19 -5.35
C SER A 139 -3.55 1.64 -6.30
N ARG A 140 -4.83 1.81 -5.94
CA ARG A 140 -5.97 1.45 -6.80
C ARG A 140 -6.13 2.39 -8.00
N LEU A 141 -5.77 3.66 -7.80
CA LEU A 141 -5.88 4.72 -8.79
C LEU A 141 -4.59 5.52 -8.89
N GLY A 142 -4.44 6.24 -10.00
CA GLY A 142 -3.27 7.07 -10.28
C GLY A 142 -2.14 6.29 -10.98
N ARG A 143 -1.29 7.02 -11.72
CA ARG A 143 -0.12 6.46 -12.42
C ARG A 143 1.18 6.59 -11.63
N GLU A 144 1.15 7.38 -10.58
CA GLU A 144 2.30 7.70 -9.75
C GLU A 144 1.81 8.03 -8.35
N ASP A 145 2.55 7.59 -7.34
CA ASP A 145 2.24 7.82 -5.93
C ASP A 145 3.30 8.69 -5.23
N ALA A 146 4.22 9.28 -6.01
CA ALA A 146 5.38 10.02 -5.54
C ALA A 146 6.23 9.26 -4.50
N GLY A 147 6.21 7.92 -4.50
CA GLY A 147 6.92 7.05 -3.56
C GLY A 147 6.19 6.80 -2.23
N LEU A 148 4.90 7.12 -2.12
CA LEU A 148 4.11 6.90 -0.90
C LEU A 148 4.04 5.42 -0.49
N ASN A 149 3.79 4.50 -1.43
CA ASN A 149 3.73 3.07 -1.14
C ASN A 149 5.08 2.57 -0.60
N ARG A 150 6.19 2.98 -1.21
CA ARG A 150 7.54 2.64 -0.73
C ARG A 150 7.77 3.16 0.68
N ARG A 151 7.55 4.46 0.92
CA ARG A 151 7.77 5.07 2.24
C ARG A 151 6.94 4.38 3.32
N ARG A 152 5.66 4.11 3.04
CA ARG A 152 4.78 3.42 3.97
C ARG A 152 5.26 2.00 4.26
N MET A 153 5.59 1.25 3.22
CA MET A 153 6.06 -0.13 3.40
C MET A 153 7.37 -0.17 4.18
N GLU A 154 8.31 0.73 3.93
CA GLU A 154 9.54 0.81 4.74
C GLU A 154 9.28 1.25 6.19
N ASN A 155 8.32 2.14 6.45
CA ASN A 155 7.91 2.50 7.81
C ASN A 155 7.32 1.29 8.56
N ILE A 156 6.42 0.56 7.92
CA ILE A 156 5.84 -0.69 8.45
C ILE A 156 6.96 -1.70 8.70
N ARG A 157 7.90 -1.87 7.76
CA ARG A 157 9.05 -2.75 7.93
C ARG A 157 9.90 -2.34 9.12
N ALA A 158 10.22 -1.06 9.26
CA ALA A 158 11.02 -0.56 10.37
C ALA A 158 10.29 -0.74 11.73
N ALA A 159 8.99 -0.46 11.79
CA ALA A 159 8.18 -0.70 12.99
C ALA A 159 8.10 -2.18 13.35
N TYR A 160 7.90 -3.04 12.34
CA TYR A 160 7.95 -4.48 12.52
C TYR A 160 9.28 -4.95 13.06
N LEU A 161 10.42 -4.44 12.56
CA LEU A 161 11.76 -4.87 12.98
C LEU A 161 12.17 -4.38 14.39
N ARG A 162 11.52 -3.33 14.92
CA ARG A 162 11.81 -2.78 16.26
C ARG A 162 11.10 -3.48 17.42
N GLN A 163 10.02 -4.21 17.14
CA GLN A 163 9.31 -5.03 18.13
C GLN A 163 10.21 -6.16 18.66
#